data_AF-A0A415PYR0-F1
#
_entry.id   AF-A0A415PYR0-F1
#
_cell.length_a   1.000
_cell.length_b   1.000
_cell.length_c   1.000
_cell.angle_alpha   90.00
_cell.angle_beta   90.00
_cell.angle_gamma   90.00
#
_symmetry.space_group_name_H-M   'P 1'
#
loop_
_entity.id
_entity.type
_entity.pdbx_description
1 polymer ?
#
loop_
_entity_poly.entity_id
_entity_poly.type
_entity_poly.pdbx_seq_one_letter_code
_entity_poly.pdbx_strand_id
1 'polypeptide(L)' 'MTKAMIDSDEGLKDRDEVLEEMRSLFRYEDELLKGNWYSETDFVEEVVALAKELLDISTQNE' A
#
# COMPACT_ATOMS: atom_id res chain seq x y z
N MET A 1 -7.36 -5.91 -23.89
CA MET A 1 -5.91 -5.79 -23.70
C MET A 1 -5.67 -5.79 -22.20
N THR A 2 -4.84 -6.73 -21.75
CA THR A 2 -4.71 -7.28 -20.39
C THR A 2 -4.05 -6.30 -19.42
N LYS A 3 -4.79 -5.89 -18.37
CA LYS A 3 -4.30 -5.20 -17.16
C LYS A 3 -3.59 -6.22 -16.26
N ALA A 4 -2.49 -6.80 -16.75
CA ALA A 4 -1.69 -7.80 -16.04
C ALA A 4 -0.19 -7.57 -16.30
N MET A 5 0.25 -6.32 -16.27
CA MET A 5 1.66 -5.90 -16.39
C MET A 5 1.96 -4.65 -15.54
N ILE A 6 1.41 -4.60 -14.32
CA ILE A 6 1.73 -3.65 -13.25
C ILE A 6 1.51 -4.50 -11.98
N ASP A 7 2.44 -4.94 -11.15
CA ASP A 7 3.87 -4.72 -10.98
C ASP A 7 4.47 -6.07 -10.55
N SER A 8 5.51 -6.54 -11.22
CA SER A 8 6.36 -7.63 -10.68
C SER A 8 7.83 -7.18 -10.59
N ASP A 9 8.04 -5.86 -10.65
CA ASP A 9 9.36 -5.19 -10.59
C ASP A 9 9.46 -4.20 -9.41
N GLU A 10 8.44 -4.07 -8.55
CA GLU A 10 8.68 -3.57 -7.19
C GLU A 10 9.42 -4.69 -6.45
N GLY A 11 10.73 -4.53 -6.26
CA GLY A 11 11.50 -5.44 -5.43
C GLY A 11 10.83 -5.59 -4.07
N LEU A 12 10.87 -6.80 -3.49
CA LEU A 12 10.27 -7.09 -2.18
C LEU A 12 10.59 -5.96 -1.19
N LYS A 13 9.56 -5.18 -0.81
CA LYS A 13 9.71 -4.14 0.19
C LYS A 13 10.08 -4.78 1.52
N ASP A 14 10.92 -4.11 2.29
CA ASP A 14 11.17 -4.55 3.65
C ASP A 14 10.04 -4.10 4.60
N ARG A 15 10.02 -4.66 5.80
CA ARG A 15 8.97 -4.36 6.79
C ARG A 15 8.89 -2.87 7.12
N ASP A 16 10.03 -2.19 7.17
CA ASP A 16 10.09 -0.80 7.61
C ASP A 16 9.61 0.14 6.49
N GLU A 17 9.89 -0.19 5.23
CA GLU A 17 9.37 0.50 4.05
C GLU A 17 7.83 0.46 4.01
N VAL A 18 7.22 -0.72 4.14
CA VAL A 18 5.75 -0.87 4.15
C VAL A 18 5.13 -0.09 5.30
N LEU A 19 5.75 -0.10 6.49
CA LEU A 19 5.25 0.65 7.63
C LEU A 19 5.33 2.17 7.45
N GLU A 20 6.35 2.68 6.78
CA GLU A 20 6.44 4.12 6.48
C GLU A 20 5.47 4.57 5.39
N GLU A 21 5.19 3.72 4.40
CA GLU A 21 4.13 3.98 3.43
C GLU A 21 2.75 4.04 4.11
N MET A 22 2.42 3.06 4.95
CA MET A 22 1.18 3.07 5.73
C MET A 22 1.10 4.31 6.64
N ARG A 23 2.20 4.66 7.32
CA ARG A 23 2.24 5.87 8.18
C ARG A 23 1.97 7.13 7.36
N SER A 24 2.51 7.21 6.14
CA SER A 24 2.33 8.36 5.26
C SER A 24 0.89 8.46 4.76
N LEU A 25 0.28 7.36 4.33
CA LEU A 25 -1.13 7.31 3.93
C LEU A 25 -2.05 7.82 5.04
N PHE A 26 -1.91 7.29 6.27
CA PHE A 26 -2.75 7.73 7.39
C PHE A 26 -2.46 9.17 7.83
N ARG A 27 -1.21 9.63 7.71
CA ARG A 27 -0.87 11.03 8.05
C ARG A 27 -1.57 12.01 7.12
N TYR A 28 -1.70 11.67 5.84
CA TYR A 28 -2.21 12.57 4.81
C TYR A 28 -3.60 12.19 4.30
N GLU A 29 -4.31 11.24 4.94
CA GLU A 29 -5.62 10.73 4.52
C GLU A 29 -6.59 11.85 4.14
N ASP A 30 -6.74 12.83 5.04
CA ASP A 30 -7.62 13.98 4.84
C ASP A 30 -7.27 14.79 3.59
N GLU A 31 -5.97 15.02 3.33
CA GLU A 31 -5.48 15.79 2.18
C GLU A 31 -5.58 14.98 0.88
N LEU A 32 -5.32 13.68 0.95
CA LEU A 32 -5.40 12.75 -0.17
C LEU A 32 -6.85 12.60 -0.65
N LEU A 33 -7.79 12.45 0.28
CA LEU A 33 -9.22 12.33 -0.04
C LEU A 33 -9.82 13.67 -0.48
N LYS A 34 -9.58 14.76 0.24
CA LYS A 34 -10.10 16.10 -0.14
C LYS A 34 -9.49 16.62 -1.43
N GLY A 35 -8.24 16.25 -1.72
CA GLY A 35 -7.54 16.61 -2.94
C GLY A 35 -7.90 15.77 -4.16
N ASN A 36 -8.81 14.79 -4.03
CA ASN A 36 -9.14 13.79 -5.07
C ASN A 36 -7.90 13.03 -5.61
N TRP A 37 -6.85 12.89 -4.78
CA TRP A 37 -5.72 12.00 -5.09
C TRP A 37 -6.13 10.54 -4.97
N TYR A 38 -7.05 10.27 -4.04
CA TYR A 38 -7.70 8.98 -3.87
C TYR A 38 -9.22 9.17 -3.80
N SER A 39 -9.97 8.22 -4.35
CA SER A 39 -11.33 7.99 -3.86
C SER A 39 -11.28 7.26 -2.51
N GLU A 40 -12.36 7.30 -1.72
CA GLU A 40 -12.43 6.53 -0.46
C GLU A 40 -12.17 5.04 -0.70
N THR A 41 -12.69 4.48 -1.80
CA THR A 41 -12.46 3.08 -2.16
C THR A 41 -11.00 2.82 -2.47
N ASP A 42 -10.38 3.65 -3.31
CA ASP A 42 -8.97 3.46 -3.71
C ASP A 42 -8.05 3.56 -2.48
N PHE A 43 -8.34 4.47 -1.54
CA PHE A 43 -7.57 4.62 -0.31
C PHE A 43 -7.64 3.36 0.55
N VAL A 44 -8.84 2.80 0.71
CA VAL A 44 -9.04 1.55 1.47
C VAL A 44 -8.35 0.37 0.77
N GLU A 45 -8.43 0.28 -0.56
CA GLU A 45 -7.76 -0.77 -1.34
C GLU A 45 -6.24 -0.72 -1.14
N GLU A 46 -5.65 0.48 -1.16
CA GLU A 46 -4.22 0.69 -0.94
C GLU A 46 -3.79 0.26 0.48
N VAL A 47 -4.53 0.69 1.50
CA VAL A 47 -4.27 0.31 2.89
C VAL A 47 -4.36 -1.22 3.08
N VAL A 48 -5.33 -1.87 2.43
CA VAL A 48 -5.48 -3.33 2.47
C VAL A 48 -4.33 -4.03 1.74
N ALA A 49 -3.83 -3.48 0.64
CA ALA A 49 -2.70 -4.04 -0.08
C ALA A 49 -1.43 -4.03 0.80
N LEU A 50 -1.10 -2.88 1.39
CA LEU A 50 0.06 -2.75 2.29
C LEU A 50 -0.07 -3.62 3.55
N ALA A 51 -1.28 -3.75 4.11
CA ALA A 51 -1.51 -4.63 5.26
C ALA A 51 -1.26 -6.11 4.93
N LYS A 52 -1.59 -6.55 3.70
CA LYS A 52 -1.28 -7.91 3.23
C LYS A 52 0.21 -8.10 3.04
N GLU A 53 0.89 -7.12 2.44
CA GLU A 53 2.33 -7.17 2.24
C GLU A 53 3.08 -7.25 3.59
N LEU A 54 2.65 -6.46 4.58
CA LEU A 54 3.20 -6.53 5.93
C LEU A 54 3.00 -7.90 6.59
N LEU A 55 1.84 -8.52 6.36
CA LEU A 55 1.53 -9.86 6.87
C LEU A 55 2.43 -10.91 6.21
N ASP A 56 2.60 -10.84 4.89
CA ASP A 56 3.45 -11.75 4.14
C ASP A 56 4.91 -11.64 4.62
N ILE A 57 5.44 -10.42 4.80
CA ILE A 57 6.79 -10.22 5.35
C ILE A 57 6.91 -10.75 6.78
N SER A 58 5.87 -10.55 7.60
CA SER A 58 5.89 -10.99 9.01
C SER A 58 5.83 -12.51 9.14
N THR A 59 5.23 -13.22 8.18
CA THR A 59 5.10 -14.69 8.19
C THR A 59 6.25 -15.40 7.48
N GLN A 60 7.00 -14.71 6.61
CA GLN A 60 8.22 -15.25 5.98
C GLN A 60 9.44 -15.34 6.91
N ASN A 61 9.39 -14.69 8.08
CA ASN A 61 10.45 -14.72 9.09
C ASN A 61 10.26 -15.80 10.18
N GLU A 62 9.25 -16.69 10.04
CA GLU A 62 9.03 -17.90 10.86
C GLU A 62 9.49 -19.17 10.13
#